data_AF-A0A8T6NGK0-F1
#
_entry.id   AF-A0A8T6NGK0-F1
#
_cell.length_a   1.000
_cell.length_b   1.000
_cell.length_c   1.000
_cell.angle_alpha   90.00
_cell.angle_beta   90.00
_cell.angle_gamma   90.00
#
_symmetry.space_group_name_H-M   'P 1'
#
loop_
_entity.id
_entity.type
_entity.pdbx_description
1 polymer ?
#
loop_
_entity_poly.entity_id
_entity_poly.type
_entity_poly.pdbx_seq_one_letter_code
_entity_poly.pdbx_strand_id
1 'polypeptide(L)'
;MTNGKFMTIALSLGVTLTALSGCLTATDSPEPDQSMELQDWNVYHATSLLELPMCDDSHEGKLYYVSGTSSFHACSTGSWTEIDIRGPIGVQGEAGPQGEAGLPGEDGTSFTILGTVEQTTDLGEIYIGDTGDAFLVNSTTHIHVWSGSEWIDLGDISGPQGPAGADGADGADGAQGPQGPAGSMPVVMDMIITVSNMDYYVDGIQQGTVTLYRGFTYTFDLTSSTLAYHPFTIGTSAEGNEYTNGVSTTSGVLTFTVPLDAPSSLYYYCDVHSGMGGGINIVSLGSVS
;
A
#
# COMPACT_ATOMS: atom_id res chain seq x y z
N MET A 1 -51.74 82.93 -6.65
CA MET A 1 -50.94 84.14 -6.34
C MET A 1 -50.45 83.92 -4.92
N THR A 2 -49.18 83.70 -4.61
CA THR A 2 -48.00 84.51 -4.91
C THR A 2 -46.71 83.69 -4.69
N ASN A 3 -45.70 83.98 -5.52
CA ASN A 3 -44.29 83.61 -5.37
C ASN A 3 -43.62 84.31 -4.16
N GLY A 4 -42.50 83.77 -3.66
CA GLY A 4 -41.52 84.56 -2.91
C GLY A 4 -40.43 83.76 -2.18
N LYS A 5 -39.19 83.83 -2.70
CA LYS A 5 -37.92 83.27 -2.20
C LYS A 5 -37.26 84.16 -1.12
N PHE A 6 -36.13 83.67 -0.58
CA PHE A 6 -35.05 84.32 0.23
C PHE A 6 -35.29 84.30 1.75
N MET A 7 -34.33 84.11 2.68
CA MET A 7 -32.86 84.27 2.64
C MET A 7 -32.23 83.62 3.91
N THR A 8 -31.07 82.98 3.74
CA THR A 8 -29.85 82.98 4.60
C THR A 8 -29.95 82.95 6.15
N ILE A 9 -29.36 81.91 6.76
CA ILE A 9 -28.76 81.98 8.11
C ILE A 9 -27.32 81.48 8.02
N ALA A 10 -26.38 82.41 8.22
CA ALA A 10 -24.98 82.13 8.47
C ALA A 10 -24.76 82.03 9.99
N LEU A 11 -24.11 80.96 10.45
CA LEU A 11 -23.55 80.90 11.79
C LEU A 11 -22.17 80.24 11.71
N SER A 12 -21.16 81.07 11.44
CA SER A 12 -19.75 80.75 11.57
C SER A 12 -19.32 80.88 13.03
N LEU A 13 -19.07 79.76 13.71
CA LEU A 13 -18.41 79.74 15.01
C LEU A 13 -17.04 79.06 14.83
N GLY A 14 -15.98 79.85 14.95
CA GLY A 14 -14.61 79.37 14.94
C GLY A 14 -14.21 78.78 16.28
N VAL A 15 -13.50 77.65 16.24
CA VAL A 15 -12.61 77.21 17.32
C VAL A 15 -11.36 76.62 16.66
N THR A 16 -10.23 77.26 16.91
CA THR A 16 -8.89 76.91 16.46
C THR A 16 -8.25 75.88 17.38
N LEU A 17 -7.81 74.78 16.77
CA LEU A 17 -6.58 73.98 16.91
C LEU A 17 -5.81 73.86 18.26
N THR A 18 -5.23 72.66 18.41
CA THR A 18 -4.22 72.14 19.37
C THR A 18 -4.84 71.39 20.57
N ALA A 19 -4.45 70.16 20.96
CA ALA A 19 -3.22 69.40 20.70
C ALA A 19 -3.43 67.87 20.98
N LEU A 20 -2.49 67.07 20.44
CA LEU A 20 -2.06 65.70 20.80
C LEU A 20 -3.05 64.52 20.68
N SER A 21 -2.83 63.72 19.63
CA SER A 21 -3.32 62.35 19.42
C SER A 21 -2.74 61.34 20.42
N GLY A 22 -3.54 60.32 20.72
CA GLY A 22 -3.07 58.94 20.94
C GLY A 22 -3.28 58.38 22.34
N CYS A 23 -4.50 57.90 22.63
CA CYS A 23 -4.82 57.14 23.83
C CYS A 23 -4.64 55.63 23.58
N LEU A 24 -4.03 54.94 24.55
CA LEU A 24 -3.78 53.50 24.61
C LEU A 24 -5.05 52.75 25.06
N THR A 25 -5.40 51.64 24.39
CA THR A 25 -5.92 50.42 25.05
C THR A 25 -5.65 49.19 24.18
N ALA A 26 -5.06 48.18 24.81
CA ALA A 26 -4.62 46.91 24.25
C ALA A 26 -5.78 45.94 23.98
N THR A 27 -5.73 45.29 22.82
CA THR A 27 -5.80 43.83 22.68
C THR A 27 -4.95 43.48 21.47
N ASP A 28 -3.64 43.41 21.67
CA ASP A 28 -2.75 42.75 20.72
C ASP A 28 -2.92 41.25 20.97
N SER A 29 -3.95 40.68 20.36
CA SER A 29 -4.00 39.24 20.15
C SER A 29 -3.09 39.04 18.95
N PRO A 30 -1.94 38.34 19.07
CA PRO A 30 -1.15 38.05 17.90
C PRO A 30 -2.06 37.29 16.93
N GLU A 31 -2.32 37.89 15.77
CA GLU A 31 -2.92 37.18 14.65
C GLU A 31 -2.06 35.92 14.44
N PRO A 32 -2.65 34.72 14.34
CA PRO A 32 -1.88 33.53 14.06
C PRO A 32 -1.22 33.73 12.70
N ASP A 33 0.10 33.84 12.70
CA ASP A 33 0.97 33.92 11.54
C ASP A 33 0.48 32.99 10.43
N GLN A 34 -0.14 33.58 9.41
CA GLN A 34 -0.55 32.91 8.18
C GLN A 34 0.67 32.81 7.25
N SER A 35 1.68 32.06 7.66
CA SER A 35 2.78 31.63 6.78
C SER A 35 3.39 30.30 7.23
N MET A 36 2.56 29.36 7.66
CA MET A 36 2.91 27.96 7.44
C MET A 36 2.76 27.67 5.94
N GLU A 37 3.71 28.16 5.13
CA GLU A 37 4.01 27.52 3.86
C GLU A 37 4.21 26.04 4.17
N LEU A 38 3.38 25.17 3.58
CA LEU A 38 3.65 23.75 3.56
C LEU A 38 4.99 23.59 2.83
N GLN A 39 6.10 23.60 3.58
CA GLN A 39 7.43 23.35 3.04
C GLN A 39 7.35 22.07 2.22
N ASP A 40 7.89 22.12 1.00
CA ASP A 40 7.95 21.02 0.06
C ASP A 40 8.14 19.68 0.79
N TRP A 41 7.25 18.72 0.51
CA TRP A 41 7.39 17.34 0.98
C TRP A 41 8.65 16.74 0.36
N ASN A 42 9.79 17.06 0.97
CA ASN A 42 11.07 16.51 0.62
C ASN A 42 11.11 15.09 1.17
N VAL A 43 11.18 14.12 0.26
CA VAL A 43 11.67 12.79 0.62
C VAL A 43 13.18 12.93 0.78
N TYR A 44 13.64 12.86 2.02
CA TYR A 44 15.06 12.94 2.33
C TYR A 44 15.71 11.57 2.14
N HIS A 45 17.03 11.54 1.92
CA HIS A 45 17.76 10.31 1.66
C HIS A 45 18.83 10.08 2.73
N ALA A 46 18.97 8.84 3.20
CA ALA A 46 20.05 8.39 4.07
C ALA A 46 20.63 7.07 3.53
N THR A 47 21.94 6.84 3.64
CA THR A 47 22.52 5.58 3.15
C THR A 47 22.32 4.43 4.15
N SER A 48 22.15 4.74 5.43
CA SER A 48 21.88 3.77 6.49
C SER A 48 21.03 4.38 7.61
N LEU A 49 20.46 3.55 8.48
CA LEU A 49 19.69 4.00 9.66
C LEU A 49 20.49 4.89 10.62
N LEU A 50 21.81 4.76 10.62
CA LEU A 50 22.71 5.56 11.46
C LEU A 50 22.91 6.99 10.94
N GLU A 51 22.54 7.25 9.69
CA GLU A 51 22.62 8.57 9.06
C GLU A 51 21.30 9.35 9.15
N LEU A 52 20.26 8.75 9.75
CA LEU A 52 19.05 9.49 10.05
C LEU A 52 19.36 10.57 11.09
N PRO A 53 18.95 11.84 10.87
CA PRO A 53 19.12 12.88 11.89
C PRO A 53 18.28 12.53 13.13
N MET A 54 18.53 13.21 14.25
CA MET A 54 17.69 13.04 15.42
C MET A 54 16.25 13.40 15.07
N CYS A 55 15.31 12.52 15.41
CA CYS A 55 13.89 12.80 15.29
C CYS A 55 13.51 13.75 16.43
N ASP A 56 13.48 15.05 16.12
CA ASP A 56 13.10 16.14 17.01
C ASP A 56 12.01 16.99 16.36
N ASP A 57 11.56 18.06 17.03
CA ASP A 57 10.51 18.94 16.53
C ASP A 57 10.82 19.54 15.14
N SER A 58 12.09 19.62 14.74
CA SER A 58 12.50 20.11 13.42
C SER A 58 12.44 19.03 12.32
N HIS A 59 12.29 17.76 12.70
CA HIS A 59 12.16 16.62 11.79
C HIS A 59 10.81 15.91 11.90
N GLU A 60 9.96 16.30 12.86
CA GLU A 60 8.60 15.76 13.01
C GLU A 60 7.83 15.82 11.68
N GLY A 61 7.26 14.69 11.26
CA GLY A 61 6.51 14.57 10.02
C GLY A 61 7.37 14.41 8.75
N LYS A 62 8.70 14.45 8.83
CA LYS A 62 9.58 14.21 7.66
C LYS A 62 9.65 12.73 7.29
N LEU A 63 9.73 12.45 5.98
CA LEU A 63 9.87 11.13 5.40
C LEU A 63 11.29 10.94 4.82
N TYR A 64 11.96 9.85 5.19
CA TYR A 64 13.28 9.47 4.70
C TYR A 64 13.24 8.13 3.97
N TYR A 65 13.92 8.03 2.83
CA TYR A 65 14.29 6.75 2.23
C TYR A 65 15.70 6.34 2.67
N VAL A 66 15.84 5.11 3.19
CA VAL A 66 17.10 4.55 3.66
C VAL A 66 17.60 3.52 2.67
N SER A 67 18.64 3.83 1.90
CA SER A 67 19.08 2.99 0.78
C SER A 67 19.71 1.66 1.20
N GLY A 68 20.40 1.62 2.36
CA GLY A 68 21.05 0.40 2.85
C GLY A 68 20.07 -0.71 3.24
N THR A 69 18.83 -0.35 3.57
CA THR A 69 17.75 -1.29 3.94
C THR A 69 16.58 -1.28 2.94
N SER A 70 16.62 -0.40 1.93
CA SER A 70 15.54 -0.19 0.96
C SER A 70 14.18 0.06 1.61
N SER A 71 14.15 0.88 2.67
CA SER A 71 12.98 1.11 3.53
C SER A 71 12.68 2.60 3.70
N PHE A 72 11.40 2.95 3.87
CA PHE A 72 10.98 4.31 4.24
C PHE A 72 10.83 4.47 5.76
N HIS A 73 11.19 5.63 6.30
CA HIS A 73 11.11 5.95 7.72
C HIS A 73 10.46 7.32 7.91
N ALA A 74 9.49 7.43 8.82
CA ALA A 74 8.89 8.70 9.22
C ALA A 74 9.26 9.04 10.67
N CYS A 75 9.57 10.31 10.91
CA CYS A 75 9.80 10.83 12.25
C CYS A 75 8.46 11.20 12.89
N SER A 76 8.13 10.55 14.01
CA SER A 76 6.95 10.89 14.80
C SER A 76 7.21 10.72 16.29
N THR A 77 6.75 11.68 17.09
CA THR A 77 6.86 11.65 18.57
C THR A 77 8.28 11.45 19.09
N GLY A 78 9.27 11.97 18.36
CA GLY A 78 10.68 11.87 18.74
C GLY A 78 11.34 10.51 18.42
N SER A 79 10.74 9.68 17.55
CA SER A 79 11.35 8.44 17.08
C SER A 79 11.10 8.19 15.59
N TRP A 80 12.08 7.58 14.93
CA TRP A 80 11.92 7.08 13.56
C TRP A 80 11.15 5.77 13.56
N THR A 81 10.09 5.70 12.76
CA THR A 81 9.30 4.48 12.54
C THR A 81 9.42 4.07 11.08
N GLU A 82 9.75 2.80 10.83
CA GLU A 82 9.75 2.23 9.48
C GLU A 82 8.31 2.13 8.95
N ILE A 83 8.10 2.57 7.72
CA ILE A 83 6.84 2.42 7.01
C ILE A 83 6.92 1.16 6.16
N ASP A 84 6.17 0.13 6.55
CA ASP A 84 6.02 -1.06 5.73
C ASP A 84 5.11 -0.76 4.53
N ILE A 85 5.72 -0.62 3.36
CA ILE A 85 5.02 -0.44 2.09
C ILE A 85 4.59 -1.77 1.46
N ARG A 86 4.95 -2.91 2.08
CA ARG A 86 4.49 -4.22 1.63
C ARG A 86 3.14 -4.51 2.28
N GLY A 87 2.21 -5.00 1.47
CA GLY A 87 0.93 -5.48 1.99
C GLY A 87 1.13 -6.68 2.93
N PRO A 88 0.11 -7.03 3.74
CA PRO A 88 0.18 -8.20 4.61
C PRO A 88 0.51 -9.46 3.79
N ILE A 89 1.38 -10.31 4.35
CA ILE A 89 1.69 -11.64 3.78
C ILE A 89 0.37 -12.42 3.66
N GLY A 90 0.18 -13.11 2.53
CA GLY A 90 -0.99 -13.97 2.33
C GLY A 90 -1.09 -15.03 3.43
N VAL A 91 -2.31 -15.44 3.78
CA VAL A 91 -2.50 -16.55 4.72
C VAL A 91 -1.85 -17.82 4.17
N GLN A 92 -1.17 -18.58 5.03
CA GLN A 92 -0.66 -19.90 4.70
C GLN A 92 -1.82 -20.80 4.23
N GLY A 93 -1.59 -21.61 3.19
CA GLY A 93 -2.60 -22.53 2.68
C GLY A 93 -3.08 -23.54 3.73
N GLU A 94 -4.28 -24.10 3.55
CA GLU A 94 -4.75 -25.19 4.41
C GLU A 94 -3.82 -26.39 4.31
N ALA A 95 -3.59 -27.07 5.44
CA ALA A 95 -2.83 -28.31 5.45
C ALA A 95 -3.47 -29.35 4.51
N GLY A 96 -2.63 -30.14 3.83
CA GLY A 96 -3.10 -31.20 2.95
C GLY A 96 -3.95 -32.24 3.68
N PRO A 97 -4.82 -32.99 2.98
CA PRO A 97 -5.56 -34.09 3.59
C PRO A 97 -4.59 -35.14 4.15
N GLN A 98 -4.95 -35.76 5.28
CA GLN A 98 -4.22 -36.89 5.83
C GLN A 98 -4.12 -38.01 4.78
N GLY A 99 -2.94 -38.63 4.65
CA GLY A 99 -2.70 -39.73 3.71
C GLY A 99 -3.63 -40.92 3.93
N GLU A 100 -3.88 -41.69 2.88
CA GLU A 100 -4.65 -42.93 2.97
C GLU A 100 -3.98 -43.93 3.93
N ALA A 101 -4.78 -44.72 4.64
CA ALA A 101 -4.25 -45.80 5.47
C ALA A 101 -3.43 -46.78 4.61
N GLY A 102 -2.32 -47.27 5.17
CA GLY A 102 -1.49 -48.27 4.48
C GLY A 102 -2.29 -49.52 4.12
N LEU A 103 -1.88 -50.20 3.04
CA LEU A 103 -2.46 -51.48 2.67
C LEU A 103 -2.30 -52.48 3.83
N PRO A 104 -3.26 -53.41 4.01
CA PRO A 104 -3.07 -54.55 4.90
C PRO A 104 -1.76 -55.28 4.59
N GLY A 105 -1.10 -55.80 5.63
CA GLY A 105 0.09 -56.62 5.45
C GLY A 105 -0.19 -57.84 4.58
N GLU A 106 0.83 -58.30 3.85
CA GLU A 106 0.75 -59.54 3.08
C GLU A 106 0.38 -60.71 4.01
N ASP A 107 -0.44 -61.63 3.51
CA ASP A 107 -0.73 -62.87 4.22
C ASP A 107 0.58 -63.63 4.49
N GLY A 108 0.73 -64.15 5.72
CA GLY A 108 1.88 -64.98 6.08
C GLY A 108 1.96 -66.26 5.23
N THR A 109 3.16 -66.83 5.11
CA THR A 109 3.37 -68.11 4.42
C THR A 109 2.50 -69.21 5.02
N SER A 110 1.69 -69.87 4.20
CA SER A 110 0.71 -70.86 4.66
C SER A 110 1.34 -72.19 5.06
N PHE A 111 0.92 -72.71 6.21
CA PHE A 111 1.06 -74.11 6.63
C PHE A 111 -0.33 -74.65 6.97
N THR A 112 -0.52 -75.97 6.87
CA THR A 112 -1.85 -76.57 7.04
C THR A 112 -2.16 -76.77 8.52
N ILE A 113 -3.17 -76.05 9.03
CA ILE A 113 -3.79 -76.32 10.32
C ILE A 113 -4.86 -77.39 10.10
N LEU A 114 -4.76 -78.51 10.82
CA LEU A 114 -5.69 -79.64 10.68
C LEU A 114 -7.02 -79.41 11.41
N GLY A 115 -7.03 -78.55 12.42
CA GLY A 115 -8.23 -78.19 13.16
C GLY A 115 -8.03 -77.10 14.20
N THR A 116 -9.13 -76.71 14.86
CA THR A 116 -9.13 -75.77 15.98
C THR A 116 -9.66 -76.46 17.24
N VAL A 117 -9.11 -76.12 18.39
CA VAL A 117 -9.61 -76.54 19.71
C VAL A 117 -9.88 -75.31 20.57
N GLU A 118 -10.73 -75.40 21.60
CA GLU A 118 -11.06 -74.23 22.42
C GLU A 118 -9.97 -73.92 23.44
N GLN A 119 -9.47 -74.93 24.17
CA GLN A 119 -8.45 -74.76 25.21
C GLN A 119 -7.23 -75.67 24.98
N THR A 120 -6.07 -75.28 25.50
CA THR A 120 -4.83 -76.06 25.38
C THR A 120 -4.95 -77.47 25.97
N THR A 121 -5.81 -77.66 26.96
CA THR A 121 -6.13 -78.98 27.55
C THR A 121 -6.81 -79.93 26.56
N ASP A 122 -7.47 -79.40 25.54
CA ASP A 122 -8.24 -80.18 24.58
C ASP A 122 -7.35 -80.86 23.53
N LEU A 123 -6.06 -80.47 23.46
CA LEU A 123 -5.05 -81.12 22.60
C LEU A 123 -4.66 -82.52 23.09
N GLY A 124 -4.87 -82.79 24.39
CA GLY A 124 -4.47 -84.05 25.05
C GLY A 124 -2.95 -84.22 25.19
N GLU A 125 -2.52 -85.10 26.10
CA GLU A 125 -1.09 -85.41 26.30
C GLU A 125 -0.53 -86.36 25.23
N ILE A 126 -1.41 -87.17 24.61
CA ILE A 126 -1.05 -88.12 23.55
C ILE A 126 -1.92 -87.84 22.35
N TYR A 127 -1.28 -87.48 21.25
CA TYR A 127 -1.94 -87.25 19.98
C TYR A 127 -1.58 -88.37 19.00
N ILE A 128 -2.61 -88.99 18.40
CA ILE A 128 -2.47 -90.06 17.41
C ILE A 128 -2.63 -89.44 16.03
N GLY A 129 -1.54 -88.88 15.52
CA GLY A 129 -1.43 -88.29 14.19
C GLY A 129 0.02 -88.17 13.78
N ASP A 130 0.27 -87.43 12.70
CA ASP A 130 1.60 -87.32 12.13
C ASP A 130 2.41 -86.22 12.83
N THR A 131 3.74 -86.39 12.87
CA THR A 131 4.63 -85.31 13.32
C THR A 131 4.49 -84.12 12.37
N GLY A 132 4.24 -82.94 12.91
CA GLY A 132 3.96 -81.73 12.16
C GLY A 132 2.47 -81.35 12.08
N ASP A 133 1.57 -82.19 12.61
CA ASP A 133 0.16 -81.85 12.75
C ASP A 133 -0.02 -80.61 13.62
N ALA A 134 -0.79 -79.62 13.14
CA ALA A 134 -0.95 -78.32 13.78
C ALA A 134 -2.42 -78.03 14.12
N PHE A 135 -2.64 -77.48 15.32
CA PHE A 135 -3.95 -77.02 15.79
C PHE A 135 -3.87 -75.58 16.29
N LEU A 136 -4.90 -74.79 16.01
CA LEU A 136 -5.10 -73.48 16.63
C LEU A 136 -5.89 -73.64 17.93
N VAL A 137 -5.40 -73.10 19.03
CA VAL A 137 -6.12 -73.03 20.30
C VAL A 137 -6.81 -71.67 20.41
N ASN A 138 -8.14 -71.67 20.43
CA ASN A 138 -8.95 -70.44 20.31
C ASN A 138 -8.81 -69.51 21.53
N SER A 139 -8.72 -70.07 22.74
CA SER A 139 -8.59 -69.30 23.98
C SER A 139 -7.29 -68.52 24.11
N THR A 140 -6.21 -68.96 23.44
CA THR A 140 -4.89 -68.32 23.48
C THR A 140 -4.46 -67.71 22.14
N THR A 141 -5.22 -67.95 21.07
CA THR A 141 -4.85 -67.62 19.66
C THR A 141 -3.51 -68.20 19.21
N HIS A 142 -2.98 -69.19 19.93
CA HIS A 142 -1.70 -69.82 19.65
C HIS A 142 -1.84 -71.06 18.79
N ILE A 143 -0.79 -71.35 18.01
CA ILE A 143 -0.70 -72.57 17.23
C ILE A 143 0.20 -73.57 17.94
N HIS A 144 -0.32 -74.78 18.12
CA HIS A 144 0.41 -75.89 18.70
C HIS A 144 0.72 -76.93 17.64
N VAL A 145 1.97 -77.38 17.56
CA VAL A 145 2.44 -78.37 16.59
C VAL A 145 2.91 -79.64 17.29
N TRP A 146 2.45 -80.79 16.81
CA TRP A 146 2.81 -82.09 17.36
C TRP A 146 4.22 -82.49 16.90
N SER A 147 5.13 -82.69 17.86
CA SER A 147 6.52 -83.12 17.60
C SER A 147 6.70 -84.62 17.40
N GLY A 148 5.64 -85.41 17.61
CA GLY A 148 5.71 -86.87 17.73
C GLY A 148 5.71 -87.37 19.17
N SER A 149 6.01 -86.50 20.14
CA SER A 149 6.01 -86.83 21.57
C SER A 149 5.35 -85.79 22.47
N GLU A 150 5.28 -84.53 22.03
CA GLU A 150 4.68 -83.42 22.77
C GLU A 150 4.17 -82.32 21.85
N TRP A 151 3.26 -81.50 22.37
CA TRP A 151 2.80 -80.28 21.70
C TRP A 151 3.77 -79.14 21.93
N ILE A 152 4.27 -78.56 20.84
CA ILE A 152 5.11 -77.36 20.86
C ILE A 152 4.23 -76.15 20.59
N ASP A 153 4.15 -75.22 21.54
CA ASP A 153 3.48 -73.92 21.37
C ASP A 153 4.37 -73.00 20.51
N LEU A 154 3.88 -72.65 19.32
CA LEU A 154 4.55 -71.72 18.40
C LEU A 154 4.10 -70.26 18.61
N GLY A 155 3.17 -70.00 19.51
CA GLY A 155 2.64 -68.67 19.79
C GLY A 155 1.64 -68.17 18.77
N ASP A 156 1.35 -66.88 18.85
CA ASP A 156 0.49 -66.15 17.94
C ASP A 156 1.20 -65.91 16.60
N ILE A 157 0.56 -66.23 15.48
CA ILE A 157 1.12 -66.04 14.12
C ILE A 157 0.67 -64.72 13.47
N SER A 158 0.06 -63.84 14.24
CA SER A 158 -0.25 -62.49 13.81
C SER A 158 1.05 -61.77 13.43
N GLY A 159 1.20 -61.44 12.14
CA GLY A 159 2.34 -60.67 11.65
C GLY A 159 2.45 -59.32 12.38
N PRO A 160 3.63 -58.70 12.43
CA PRO A 160 3.76 -57.37 13.00
C PRO A 160 2.78 -56.41 12.30
N GLN A 161 2.17 -55.52 13.06
CA GLN A 161 1.38 -54.42 12.48
C GLN A 161 2.22 -53.74 11.39
N GLY A 162 1.64 -53.55 10.20
CA GLY A 162 2.30 -52.87 9.10
C GLY A 162 2.80 -51.48 9.53
N PRO A 163 3.88 -50.97 8.89
CA PRO A 163 4.34 -49.62 9.19
C PRO A 163 3.19 -48.62 9.00
N ALA A 164 3.20 -47.55 9.80
CA ALA A 164 2.31 -46.42 9.56
C ALA A 164 2.51 -45.93 8.11
N GLY A 165 1.41 -45.50 7.47
CA GLY A 165 1.49 -44.89 6.14
C GLY A 165 2.42 -43.67 6.17
N ALA A 166 3.03 -43.36 5.03
CA ALA A 166 3.76 -42.11 4.90
C ALA A 166 2.83 -40.92 5.16
N ASP A 167 3.38 -39.85 5.74
CA ASP A 167 2.65 -38.60 5.87
C ASP A 167 2.19 -38.11 4.49
N GLY A 168 1.05 -37.44 4.44
CA GLY A 168 0.58 -36.77 3.23
C GLY A 168 1.61 -35.72 2.79
N ALA A 169 1.72 -35.47 1.49
CA ALA A 169 2.51 -34.35 1.01
C ALA A 169 1.97 -33.04 1.60
N ASP A 170 2.87 -32.12 1.92
CA ASP A 170 2.49 -30.77 2.34
C ASP A 170 1.56 -30.14 1.28
N GLY A 171 0.57 -29.37 1.75
CA GLY A 171 -0.29 -28.59 0.87
C GLY A 171 0.56 -27.62 0.04
N ALA A 172 0.14 -27.34 -1.20
CA ALA A 172 0.77 -26.27 -1.97
C ALA A 172 0.67 -24.95 -1.20
N ASP A 173 1.73 -24.13 -1.27
CA ASP A 173 1.69 -22.77 -0.74
C ASP A 173 0.46 -22.03 -1.28
N GLY A 174 -0.16 -21.22 -0.41
CA GLY A 174 -1.30 -20.39 -0.79
C GLY A 174 -0.91 -19.51 -1.99
N ALA A 175 -1.86 -19.30 -2.91
CA ALA A 175 -1.63 -18.38 -4.02
C ALA A 175 -1.15 -17.03 -3.46
N GLN A 176 -0.11 -16.46 -4.07
CA GLN A 176 0.32 -15.11 -3.76
C GLN A 176 -0.89 -14.18 -3.83
N GLY A 177 -1.11 -13.39 -2.78
CA GLY A 177 -2.21 -12.44 -2.75
C GLY A 177 -2.18 -11.54 -3.99
N PRO A 178 -3.35 -11.05 -4.47
CA PRO A 178 -3.36 -10.13 -5.60
C PRO A 178 -2.43 -8.96 -5.28
N GLN A 179 -1.65 -8.54 -6.27
CA GLN A 179 -0.87 -7.32 -6.15
C GLN A 179 -1.82 -6.19 -5.74
N GLY A 180 -1.43 -5.39 -4.74
CA GLY A 180 -2.21 -4.22 -4.33
C GLY A 180 -2.49 -3.31 -5.53
N PRO A 181 -3.58 -2.53 -5.52
CA PRO A 181 -3.82 -1.55 -6.57
C PRO A 181 -2.59 -0.64 -6.70
N ALA A 182 -2.25 -0.27 -7.94
CA ALA A 182 -1.20 0.72 -8.16
C ALA A 182 -1.54 1.98 -7.35
N GLY A 183 -0.57 2.50 -6.58
CA GLY A 183 -0.75 3.76 -5.87
C GLY A 183 -1.12 4.86 -6.86
N SER A 184 -2.17 5.63 -6.57
CA SER A 184 -2.43 6.85 -7.31
C SER A 184 -1.26 7.80 -7.05
N MET A 185 -0.61 8.30 -8.11
CA MET A 185 0.39 9.36 -7.95
C MET A 185 -0.30 10.54 -7.24
N PRO A 186 0.19 11.00 -6.09
CA PRO A 186 -0.41 12.13 -5.41
C PRO A 186 -0.32 13.35 -6.35
N VAL A 187 -1.43 14.07 -6.49
CA VAL A 187 -1.38 15.42 -7.06
C VAL A 187 -0.64 16.28 -6.05
N VAL A 188 0.50 16.84 -6.46
CA VAL A 188 1.36 17.58 -5.55
C VAL A 188 1.06 19.07 -5.51
N MET A 189 0.28 19.59 -6.47
CA MET A 189 -0.16 20.99 -6.48
C MET A 189 -1.39 21.17 -7.38
N ASP A 190 -2.35 21.96 -6.89
CA ASP A 190 -3.55 22.40 -7.60
C ASP A 190 -3.45 23.91 -7.83
N MET A 191 -3.52 24.35 -9.08
CA MET A 191 -3.42 25.76 -9.48
C MET A 191 -4.74 26.25 -10.07
N ILE A 192 -5.20 27.43 -9.67
CA ILE A 192 -6.42 28.04 -10.20
C ILE A 192 -6.08 28.93 -11.39
N ILE A 193 -6.76 28.70 -12.52
CA ILE A 193 -6.61 29.53 -13.72
C ILE A 193 -7.80 30.49 -13.85
N THR A 194 -7.49 31.77 -14.04
CA THR A 194 -8.48 32.80 -14.34
C THR A 194 -7.99 33.72 -15.46
N VAL A 195 -8.91 34.52 -16.02
CA VAL A 195 -8.59 35.54 -17.03
C VAL A 195 -9.05 36.91 -16.55
N SER A 196 -8.17 37.91 -16.70
CA SER A 196 -8.50 39.33 -16.51
C SER A 196 -7.67 40.18 -17.46
N ASN A 197 -8.26 41.22 -18.04
CA ASN A 197 -7.58 42.13 -18.98
C ASN A 197 -6.84 41.41 -20.14
N MET A 198 -7.41 40.32 -20.67
CA MET A 198 -6.81 39.49 -21.74
C MET A 198 -5.54 38.73 -21.33
N ASP A 199 -5.28 38.54 -20.03
CA ASP A 199 -4.15 37.74 -19.55
C ASP A 199 -4.64 36.59 -18.68
N TYR A 200 -3.94 35.45 -18.78
CA TYR A 200 -4.09 34.39 -17.78
C TYR A 200 -3.45 34.78 -16.45
N TYR A 201 -4.11 34.37 -15.37
CA TYR A 201 -3.60 34.44 -14.01
C TYR A 201 -3.51 33.01 -13.48
N VAL A 202 -2.32 32.63 -13.01
CA VAL A 202 -2.09 31.35 -12.32
C VAL A 202 -2.02 31.67 -10.83
N ASP A 203 -2.97 31.17 -10.05
CA ASP A 203 -3.11 31.49 -8.61
C ASP A 203 -3.10 33.00 -8.32
N GLY A 204 -3.72 33.77 -9.21
CA GLY A 204 -3.78 35.23 -9.09
C GLY A 204 -2.52 35.98 -9.54
N ILE A 205 -1.52 35.28 -10.09
CA ILE A 205 -0.32 35.89 -10.66
C ILE A 205 -0.49 36.06 -12.18
N GLN A 206 -0.53 37.30 -12.64
CA GLN A 206 -0.64 37.64 -14.07
C GLN A 206 0.54 37.04 -14.85
N GLN A 207 0.22 36.20 -15.83
CA GLN A 207 1.18 35.46 -16.68
C GLN A 207 2.31 34.79 -15.87
N GLY A 208 1.97 34.28 -14.68
CA GLY A 208 2.92 33.64 -13.77
C GLY A 208 3.68 32.49 -14.41
N THR A 209 5.01 32.52 -14.32
CA THR A 209 5.82 31.38 -14.78
C THR A 209 5.69 30.24 -13.79
N VAL A 210 5.24 29.08 -14.27
CA VAL A 210 5.02 27.88 -13.45
C VAL A 210 6.28 27.02 -13.45
N THR A 211 6.66 26.44 -12.30
CA THR A 211 7.75 25.46 -12.23
C THR A 211 7.18 24.11 -11.83
N LEU A 212 7.38 23.08 -12.66
CA LEU A 212 6.89 21.73 -12.44
C LEU A 212 8.05 20.74 -12.44
N TYR A 213 7.93 19.69 -11.64
CA TYR A 213 8.92 18.63 -11.51
C TYR A 213 8.51 17.39 -12.32
N ARG A 214 9.46 16.83 -13.07
CA ARG A 214 9.31 15.55 -13.76
C ARG A 214 8.95 14.43 -12.78
N GLY A 215 8.05 13.55 -13.20
CA GLY A 215 7.57 12.41 -12.40
C GLY A 215 6.43 12.73 -11.43
N PHE A 216 6.00 14.00 -11.36
CA PHE A 216 4.89 14.43 -10.50
C PHE A 216 3.65 14.80 -11.30
N THR A 217 2.50 14.79 -10.63
CA THR A 217 1.20 15.15 -11.19
C THR A 217 0.71 16.48 -10.62
N TYR A 218 0.24 17.37 -11.50
CA TYR A 218 -0.27 18.70 -11.19
C TYR A 218 -1.68 18.85 -11.76
N THR A 219 -2.49 19.71 -11.14
CA THR A 219 -3.78 20.10 -11.73
C THR A 219 -3.90 21.60 -11.93
N PHE A 220 -4.65 21.96 -12.96
CA PHE A 220 -5.06 23.31 -13.28
C PHE A 220 -6.59 23.35 -13.28
N ASP A 221 -7.18 24.07 -12.33
CA ASP A 221 -8.62 24.31 -12.25
C ASP A 221 -9.01 25.35 -13.32
N LEU A 222 -9.74 24.88 -14.33
CA LEU A 222 -10.26 25.65 -15.45
C LEU A 222 -11.76 25.96 -15.32
N THR A 223 -12.34 25.79 -14.12
CA THR A 223 -13.79 25.94 -13.90
C THR A 223 -14.25 27.40 -13.78
N SER A 224 -13.32 28.36 -13.71
CA SER A 224 -13.65 29.78 -13.69
C SER A 224 -14.45 30.21 -14.91
N SER A 225 -15.56 30.93 -14.69
CA SER A 225 -16.38 31.47 -15.78
C SER A 225 -15.64 32.47 -16.68
N THR A 226 -14.53 33.04 -16.18
CA THR A 226 -13.65 33.92 -16.97
C THR A 226 -12.96 33.20 -18.15
N LEU A 227 -12.94 31.87 -18.15
CA LEU A 227 -12.31 31.03 -19.18
C LEU A 227 -13.24 30.68 -20.35
N ALA A 228 -14.52 31.07 -20.32
CA ALA A 228 -15.53 30.65 -21.30
C ALA A 228 -15.17 30.93 -22.77
N TYR A 229 -14.28 31.90 -23.03
CA TYR A 229 -13.80 32.26 -24.37
C TYR A 229 -12.26 32.21 -24.50
N HIS A 230 -11.59 31.63 -23.51
CA HIS A 230 -10.15 31.61 -23.39
C HIS A 230 -9.67 30.18 -23.07
N PRO A 231 -9.72 29.26 -24.04
CA PRO A 231 -9.30 27.87 -23.83
C PRO A 231 -7.82 27.82 -23.45
N PHE A 232 -7.52 27.18 -22.32
CA PHE A 232 -6.18 27.04 -21.75
C PHE A 232 -5.53 25.75 -22.23
N THR A 233 -4.36 25.85 -22.85
CA THR A 233 -3.65 24.73 -23.47
C THR A 233 -2.17 24.77 -23.12
N ILE A 234 -1.55 23.60 -22.92
CA ILE A 234 -0.10 23.47 -22.74
C ILE A 234 0.55 23.23 -24.10
N GLY A 235 1.62 23.96 -24.43
CA GLY A 235 2.32 23.89 -25.70
C GLY A 235 3.83 23.88 -25.56
N THR A 236 4.50 23.55 -26.66
CA THR A 236 5.96 23.60 -26.79
C THR A 236 6.46 24.96 -27.28
N SER A 237 5.56 25.88 -27.63
CA SER A 237 5.86 27.28 -27.91
C SER A 237 4.83 28.21 -27.24
N ALA A 238 5.19 29.48 -27.06
CA ALA A 238 4.36 30.47 -26.37
C ALA A 238 2.96 30.70 -26.98
N GLU A 239 2.76 30.37 -28.27
CA GLU A 239 1.46 30.56 -28.95
C GLU A 239 1.03 29.34 -29.77
N GLY A 240 1.38 28.12 -29.36
CA GLY A 240 0.96 26.94 -30.09
C GLY A 240 1.83 25.71 -29.88
N ASN A 241 1.65 24.75 -30.79
CA ASN A 241 2.25 23.42 -30.74
C ASN A 241 1.89 22.68 -29.46
N GLU A 242 0.62 22.31 -29.35
CA GLU A 242 0.05 21.59 -28.20
C GLU A 242 0.93 20.41 -27.76
N TYR A 243 1.16 20.34 -26.45
CA TYR A 243 1.87 19.26 -25.78
C TYR A 243 0.86 18.39 -25.05
N THR A 244 0.70 17.15 -25.52
CA THR A 244 -0.33 16.23 -25.02
C THR A 244 0.21 15.11 -24.14
N ASN A 245 1.52 14.87 -24.12
CA ASN A 245 2.11 13.75 -23.38
C ASN A 245 1.95 13.96 -21.86
N GLY A 246 1.21 13.09 -21.19
CA GLY A 246 0.90 13.22 -19.76
C GLY A 246 -0.16 14.26 -19.41
N VAL A 247 -0.77 14.94 -20.40
CA VAL A 247 -1.82 15.95 -20.20
C VAL A 247 -3.19 15.33 -20.47
N SER A 248 -4.16 15.60 -19.59
CA SER A 248 -5.55 15.20 -19.77
C SER A 248 -6.48 16.23 -19.12
N THR A 249 -7.71 16.40 -19.61
CA THR A 249 -8.67 17.33 -19.01
C THR A 249 -9.99 16.62 -18.76
N THR A 250 -10.44 16.61 -17.51
CA THR A 250 -11.71 16.00 -17.10
C THR A 250 -12.49 16.97 -16.24
N SER A 251 -13.77 17.22 -16.58
CA SER A 251 -14.68 18.07 -15.81
C SER A 251 -14.16 19.48 -15.49
N GLY A 252 -13.41 20.10 -16.42
CA GLY A 252 -12.84 21.44 -16.22
C GLY A 252 -11.56 21.46 -15.39
N VAL A 253 -10.95 20.30 -15.10
CA VAL A 253 -9.64 20.21 -14.46
C VAL A 253 -8.66 19.59 -15.44
N LEU A 254 -7.62 20.35 -15.81
CA LEU A 254 -6.50 19.83 -16.60
C LEU A 254 -5.48 19.21 -15.64
N THR A 255 -5.22 17.92 -15.80
CA THR A 255 -4.21 17.15 -15.07
C THR A 255 -2.98 16.97 -15.95
N PHE A 256 -1.81 17.32 -15.44
CA PHE A 256 -0.53 17.10 -16.11
C PHE A 256 0.39 16.24 -15.24
N THR A 257 0.59 14.99 -15.64
CA THR A 257 1.65 14.12 -15.09
C THR A 257 2.90 14.31 -15.93
N VAL A 258 3.90 15.01 -15.39
CA VAL A 258 5.07 15.46 -16.15
C VAL A 258 5.97 14.26 -16.50
N PRO A 259 6.14 13.91 -17.79
CA PRO A 259 7.01 12.80 -18.18
C PRO A 259 8.48 13.01 -17.76
N LEU A 260 9.19 11.91 -17.51
CA LEU A 260 10.62 11.96 -17.17
C LEU A 260 11.51 12.48 -18.30
N ASP A 261 11.02 12.48 -19.54
CA ASP A 261 11.67 12.99 -20.74
C ASP A 261 11.06 14.31 -21.24
N ALA A 262 10.19 14.95 -20.45
CA ALA A 262 9.56 16.21 -20.81
C ALA A 262 10.61 17.31 -21.10
N PRO A 263 10.41 18.16 -22.14
CA PRO A 263 11.28 19.31 -22.42
C PRO A 263 11.43 20.21 -21.20
N SER A 264 12.59 20.84 -21.01
CA SER A 264 12.83 21.75 -19.87
C SER A 264 12.01 23.03 -19.91
N SER A 265 11.43 23.36 -21.08
CA SER A 265 10.59 24.53 -21.29
C SER A 265 9.35 24.12 -22.05
N LEU A 266 8.20 24.42 -21.45
CA LEU A 266 6.88 24.38 -22.05
C LEU A 266 6.21 25.75 -21.82
N TYR A 267 5.01 25.92 -22.33
CA TYR A 267 4.21 27.14 -22.20
C TYR A 267 2.77 26.75 -21.93
N TYR A 268 2.03 27.58 -21.21
CA TYR A 268 0.57 27.58 -21.32
C TYR A 268 0.14 28.77 -22.18
N TYR A 269 -0.87 28.60 -23.01
CA TYR A 269 -1.33 29.62 -23.95
C TYR A 269 -2.82 29.50 -24.23
N CYS A 270 -3.39 30.53 -24.84
CA CYS A 270 -4.78 30.53 -25.29
C CYS A 270 -4.85 30.17 -26.78
N ASP A 271 -5.63 29.17 -27.17
CA ASP A 271 -5.75 28.79 -28.59
C ASP A 271 -6.44 29.85 -29.46
N VAL A 272 -7.15 30.79 -28.85
CA VAL A 272 -7.98 31.77 -29.57
C VAL A 272 -7.29 33.14 -29.66
N HIS A 273 -6.54 33.53 -28.63
CA HIS A 273 -6.02 34.88 -28.48
C HIS A 273 -4.51 34.84 -28.24
N SER A 274 -3.77 35.53 -29.11
CA SER A 274 -2.32 35.72 -28.97
C SER A 274 -1.98 36.49 -27.69
N GLY A 275 -0.81 36.19 -27.12
CA GLY A 275 -0.24 36.91 -26.00
C GLY A 275 -0.81 36.60 -24.62
N MET A 276 -1.80 35.71 -24.48
CA MET A 276 -2.45 35.43 -23.18
C MET A 276 -1.68 34.47 -22.27
N GLY A 277 -0.62 33.85 -22.78
CA GLY A 277 0.09 32.73 -22.16
C GLY A 277 1.22 33.10 -21.19
N GLY A 278 1.95 32.08 -20.74
CA GLY A 278 3.13 32.21 -19.90
C GLY A 278 4.02 30.97 -19.97
N GLY A 279 5.18 31.04 -19.32
CA GLY A 279 6.17 29.97 -19.34
C GLY A 279 5.89 28.87 -18.32
N ILE A 280 6.32 27.66 -18.64
CA ILE A 280 6.40 26.52 -17.73
C ILE A 280 7.85 25.99 -17.74
N ASN A 281 8.52 26.07 -16.59
CA ASN A 281 9.84 25.49 -16.37
C ASN A 281 9.69 24.05 -15.90
N ILE A 282 10.33 23.09 -16.57
CA ILE A 282 10.32 21.68 -16.16
C ILE A 282 11.68 21.27 -15.60
N VAL A 283 11.67 20.95 -14.30
CA VAL A 283 12.85 20.62 -13.50
C VAL A 283 12.81 19.16 -13.04
N SER A 284 13.95 18.64 -12.56
CA SER A 284 14.05 17.29 -11.97
C SER A 284 14.51 17.44 -10.52
N LEU A 285 13.94 16.67 -9.59
CA LEU A 285 14.45 16.59 -8.22
C LEU A 285 15.71 15.71 -8.21
N GLY A 286 16.86 16.38 -8.21
CA GLY A 286 18.16 15.73 -8.26
C GLY A 286 18.60 15.34 -9.67
N SER A 287 19.88 15.62 -9.96
CA SER A 287 20.59 15.04 -11.08
C SER A 287 21.93 14.53 -10.57
N VAL A 288 22.29 13.31 -10.97
CA VAL A 288 23.66 12.82 -10.83
C VAL A 288 24.29 12.97 -12.21
N SER A 289 25.26 13.88 -12.32
CA SER A 289 26.12 14.00 -13.49
C SER A 289 27.36 13.16 -13.35
#